data_AF-A0A382AC16-F1
#
_entry.id   AF-A0A382AC16-F1
#
_cell.length_a   1.000
_cell.length_b   1.000
_cell.length_c   1.000
_cell.angle_alpha   90.00
_cell.angle_beta   90.00
_cell.angle_gamma   90.00
#
_symmetry.space_group_name_H-M   'P 1'
#
loop_
_entity.id
_entity.type
_entity.pdbx_description
1 polymer ?
#
loop_
_entity_poly.entity_id
_entity_poly.type
_entity_poly.pdbx_seq_one_letter_code
_entity_poly.pdbx_strand_id
1 'polypeptide(L)'
;MLEGIICPVCESTLDDEHLKETLKCEFCRTDLKDRKYLDFLEYLMTNGIVKNLDFFDTEVYSEDIERLSPEDEEEVDPAEFEKKKDNFNFYENEIIHKAKDNNEPDYEEFDGLNEDWEEFNRREFEGF
;
A
#
# COMPACT_ATOMS: atom_id res chain seq x y z
N MET A 1 9.86 -18.30 28.07
CA MET A 1 10.77 -19.14 27.29
C MET A 1 10.72 -18.59 25.88
N LEU A 2 11.69 -17.77 25.51
CA LEU A 2 11.89 -17.42 24.11
C LEU A 2 12.68 -18.60 23.54
N GLU A 3 11.98 -19.46 22.80
CA GLU A 3 12.65 -20.44 21.96
C GLU A 3 13.50 -19.63 20.98
N GLY A 4 14.83 -19.69 21.16
CA GLY A 4 15.75 -18.94 20.31
C GLY A 4 15.57 -19.34 18.85
N ILE A 5 15.87 -18.42 17.93
CA ILE A 5 15.78 -18.68 16.50
C ILE A 5 16.74 -19.80 16.14
N ILE A 6 16.28 -20.80 15.39
CA ILE A 6 17.11 -21.95 14.99
C ILE A 6 17.43 -21.83 13.51
N CYS A 7 18.69 -22.07 13.14
CA CYS A 7 19.09 -22.12 11.74
C CYS A 7 18.41 -23.29 11.03
N PRO A 8 17.73 -23.07 9.88
CA PRO A 8 17.04 -24.14 9.15
C PRO A 8 17.98 -25.17 8.49
N VAL A 9 19.30 -24.94 8.54
CA VAL A 9 20.30 -25.79 7.87
C VAL A 9 21.13 -26.61 8.86
N CYS A 10 21.62 -25.96 9.92
CA CYS A 10 22.56 -26.58 10.86
C CYS A 10 22.02 -26.68 12.28
N GLU A 11 20.76 -26.29 12.50
CA GLU A 11 20.05 -26.42 13.78
C GLU A 11 20.71 -25.68 14.97
N SER A 12 21.70 -24.83 14.69
CA SER A 12 22.31 -23.96 15.68
C SER A 12 21.34 -22.84 16.07
N THR A 13 21.35 -22.45 17.34
CA THR A 13 20.65 -21.24 17.80
C THR A 13 21.34 -20.01 17.22
N LEU A 14 20.59 -19.19 16.50
CA LEU A 14 21.02 -17.95 15.89
C LEU A 14 20.74 -16.77 16.83
N ASP A 15 21.58 -15.75 16.71
CA ASP A 15 21.41 -14.49 17.42
C ASP A 15 20.62 -13.48 16.58
N ASP A 16 19.69 -12.78 17.23
CA ASP A 16 18.78 -11.81 16.61
C ASP A 16 19.54 -10.59 16.07
N GLU A 17 20.58 -10.13 16.77
CA GLU A 17 21.38 -8.97 16.36
C GLU A 17 22.17 -9.29 15.10
N HIS A 18 22.75 -10.50 15.04
CA HIS A 18 23.46 -10.96 13.83
C HIS A 18 22.53 -11.07 12.62
N LEU A 19 21.35 -11.68 12.80
CA LEU A 19 20.38 -11.86 11.72
C LEU A 19 19.86 -10.53 11.16
N LYS A 20 19.77 -9.51 12.00
CA LYS A 20 19.33 -8.17 11.62
C LYS A 20 20.34 -7.46 10.72
N GLU A 21 21.64 -7.69 10.93
CA GLU A 21 22.70 -7.11 10.11
C GLU A 21 22.97 -7.94 8.86
N THR A 22 23.02 -9.26 9.02
CA THR A 22 23.35 -10.22 7.98
C THR A 22 22.45 -11.44 8.09
N LEU A 23 21.64 -11.69 7.05
CA LEU A 23 20.81 -12.90 6.88
C LEU A 23 21.66 -14.15 6.61
N LYS A 24 22.79 -14.29 7.29
CA LYS A 24 23.72 -15.41 7.16
C LYS A 24 23.81 -16.10 8.51
N CYS A 25 23.91 -17.42 8.49
CA CYS A 25 24.17 -18.16 9.71
C CYS A 25 25.63 -18.01 10.14
N GLU A 26 25.89 -17.67 11.40
CA GLU A 26 27.26 -17.58 11.95
C GLU A 26 28.00 -18.92 11.98
N PHE A 27 27.27 -20.04 12.09
CA PHE A 27 27.82 -21.38 12.28
C PHE A 27 28.13 -22.08 10.95
N CYS A 28 27.14 -22.19 10.06
CA CYS A 28 27.30 -22.86 8.77
C CYS A 28 27.61 -21.90 7.60
N ARG A 29 27.58 -20.59 7.84
CA ARG A 29 27.83 -19.54 6.83
C ARG A 29 26.91 -19.60 5.61
N THR A 30 25.79 -20.31 5.74
CA THR A 30 24.79 -20.38 4.67
C THR A 30 24.08 -19.05 4.59
N ASP A 31 23.92 -18.56 3.36
CA ASP A 31 23.06 -17.43 3.07
C ASP A 31 21.60 -17.86 3.20
N LEU A 32 20.88 -17.23 4.12
CA LEU A 32 19.48 -17.52 4.39
C LEU A 32 18.56 -16.66 3.50
N LYS A 33 19.10 -15.70 2.75
CA LYS A 33 18.38 -14.89 1.77
C LYS A 33 18.17 -15.69 0.46
N ASP A 34 17.40 -16.77 0.56
CA ASP A 34 17.10 -17.68 -0.55
C ASP A 34 15.63 -18.10 -0.46
N ARG A 35 14.98 -18.24 -1.61
CA ARG A 35 13.59 -18.70 -1.75
C ARG A 35 13.31 -19.99 -0.98
N LYS A 36 14.27 -20.90 -0.86
CA LYS A 36 14.06 -22.15 -0.09
C LYS A 36 13.80 -21.94 1.41
N TYR A 37 14.05 -20.74 1.93
CA TYR A 37 13.83 -20.36 3.32
C TYR A 37 12.77 -19.27 3.46
N LEU A 38 11.84 -19.15 2.51
CA LEU A 38 10.82 -18.09 2.46
C LEU A 38 9.99 -18.04 3.76
N ASP A 39 9.46 -19.17 4.23
CA ASP A 39 8.73 -19.27 5.49
C ASP A 39 9.56 -18.77 6.71
N PHE A 40 10.86 -19.05 6.70
CA PHE A 40 11.77 -18.59 7.75
C PHE A 40 11.99 -17.07 7.66
N LEU A 41 12.17 -16.52 6.46
CA LEU A 41 12.31 -15.09 6.24
C LEU A 41 11.04 -14.32 6.62
N GLU A 42 9.86 -14.85 6.29
CA GLU A 42 8.56 -14.30 6.70
C GLU A 42 8.39 -14.31 8.22
N TYR A 43 8.79 -15.40 8.87
CA TYR A 43 8.81 -15.47 10.34
C TYR A 43 9.71 -14.36 10.93
N LEU A 44 10.91 -14.17 10.39
CA LEU A 44 11.83 -13.12 10.86
C LEU A 44 11.24 -11.71 10.70
N MET A 45 10.53 -11.45 9.59
CA MET A 45 9.86 -10.18 9.36
C MET A 45 8.65 -9.96 10.26
N THR A 46 7.79 -10.97 10.41
CA THR A 46 6.54 -10.89 11.18
C THR A 46 6.82 -10.65 12.66
N ASN A 47 7.92 -11.21 13.16
CA ASN A 47 8.39 -10.97 14.53
C ASN A 47 9.26 -9.71 14.65
N GLY A 48 9.53 -8.99 13.56
CA GLY A 48 10.26 -7.72 13.56
C GLY A 48 11.77 -7.84 13.83
N ILE A 49 12.34 -9.04 13.69
CA ILE A 49 13.77 -9.31 13.88
C ILE A 49 14.56 -8.71 12.71
N VAL A 50 14.07 -8.89 11.49
CA VAL A 50 14.64 -8.32 10.27
C VAL A 50 13.67 -7.31 9.68
N LYS A 51 14.14 -6.07 9.49
CA LYS A 51 13.33 -4.95 8.96
C LYS A 51 13.65 -4.57 7.52
N ASN A 52 14.80 -5.01 7.02
CA ASN A 52 15.33 -4.61 5.71
C ASN A 52 15.25 -5.75 4.68
N LEU A 53 14.26 -6.62 4.81
CA LEU A 53 13.99 -7.59 3.77
C LEU A 53 13.13 -6.90 2.69
N ASP A 54 13.63 -6.89 1.46
CA ASP A 54 12.93 -6.30 0.34
C ASP A 54 11.89 -7.30 -0.20
N PHE A 55 10.61 -6.95 -0.07
CA PHE A 55 9.49 -7.74 -0.60
C PHE A 55 9.49 -7.80 -2.14
N PHE A 56 10.15 -6.85 -2.79
CA PHE A 56 10.26 -6.79 -4.25
C PHE A 56 11.49 -7.52 -4.76
N ASP A 57 12.23 -8.22 -3.90
CA ASP A 57 13.38 -9.00 -4.32
C ASP A 57 12.93 -10.20 -5.16
N THR A 58 13.06 -10.05 -6.48
CA THR A 58 12.71 -11.08 -7.46
C THR A 58 13.46 -12.39 -7.25
N GLU A 59 14.63 -12.38 -6.61
CA GLU A 59 15.35 -13.63 -6.32
C GLU A 59 14.65 -14.47 -5.24
N VAL A 60 13.90 -13.83 -4.34
CA VAL A 60 13.20 -14.49 -3.23
C VAL A 60 11.69 -14.64 -3.53
N TYR A 61 11.06 -13.58 -4.04
CA TYR A 61 9.61 -13.43 -4.20
C TYR A 61 9.11 -13.54 -5.66
N SER A 62 9.92 -14.06 -6.59
CA SER A 62 9.57 -14.11 -8.03
C SER A 62 8.25 -14.80 -8.39
N GLU A 63 7.79 -15.78 -7.61
CA GLU A 63 6.56 -16.51 -7.91
C GLU A 63 5.29 -15.75 -7.50
N ASP A 64 5.36 -14.89 -6.49
CA ASP A 64 4.20 -14.09 -6.03
C ASP A 64 4.07 -12.77 -6.81
N ILE A 65 5.05 -12.45 -7.66
CA ILE A 65 4.95 -11.33 -8.59
C ILE A 65 4.06 -11.77 -9.75
N GLU A 66 2.76 -11.58 -9.57
CA GLU A 66 1.81 -11.65 -10.67
C GLU A 66 2.27 -10.67 -11.75
N ARG A 67 2.56 -11.20 -12.94
CA ARG A 67 2.74 -10.36 -14.12
C ARG A 67 1.38 -9.82 -14.48
N LEU A 68 1.10 -8.60 -14.05
CA LEU A 68 0.03 -7.79 -14.62
C LEU A 68 0.55 -7.26 -15.95
N SER A 69 0.66 -8.14 -16.95
CA SER A 69 0.90 -7.65 -18.30
C SER A 69 -0.42 -7.07 -18.85
N PRO A 70 -0.37 -6.04 -19.70
CA PRO A 70 -1.56 -5.54 -20.38
C PRO A 70 -2.26 -6.61 -21.24
N GLU A 71 -1.59 -7.73 -21.52
CA GLU A 71 -2.14 -8.88 -22.24
C GLU A 71 -2.97 -9.79 -21.32
N ASP A 72 -2.74 -9.71 -20.01
CA ASP A 72 -3.47 -10.44 -18.95
C ASP A 72 -4.66 -9.63 -18.40
N GLU A 73 -4.78 -8.34 -18.75
CA GLU A 73 -5.96 -7.53 -18.45
C GLU A 73 -7.16 -8.05 -19.26
N GLU A 74 -8.20 -8.50 -18.56
CA GLU A 74 -9.48 -8.79 -19.22
C GLU A 74 -9.98 -7.50 -19.90
N GLU A 75 -10.35 -7.57 -21.19
CA GLU A 75 -11.00 -6.48 -21.94
C GLU A 75 -12.42 -6.23 -21.40
N VAL A 76 -12.51 -5.83 -20.14
CA VAL A 76 -13.76 -5.49 -19.48
C VAL A 76 -14.03 -4.02 -19.78
N ASP A 77 -15.07 -3.76 -20.57
CA ASP A 77 -15.50 -2.40 -20.87
C ASP A 77 -16.00 -1.72 -19.58
N PRO A 78 -15.31 -0.65 -19.09
CA PRO A 78 -15.76 0.08 -17.90
C PRO A 78 -17.19 0.62 -18.04
N ALA A 79 -17.67 0.84 -19.27
CA ALA A 79 -19.03 1.31 -19.55
C ALA A 79 -20.10 0.25 -19.22
N GLU A 80 -19.75 -1.04 -19.10
CA GLU A 80 -20.68 -2.08 -18.68
C GLU A 80 -21.07 -1.93 -17.19
N PHE A 81 -20.18 -1.36 -16.38
CA PHE A 81 -20.37 -1.13 -14.94
C PHE A 81 -20.78 0.31 -14.61
N GLU A 82 -20.66 1.23 -15.56
CA GLU A 82 -21.18 2.58 -15.41
C GLU A 82 -22.71 2.54 -15.33
N LYS A 83 -23.26 2.91 -14.17
CA LYS A 83 -24.71 3.03 -14.00
C LYS A 83 -25.21 4.09 -14.97
N LYS A 84 -26.03 3.66 -15.94
CA LYS A 84 -26.69 4.55 -16.91
C LYS A 84 -27.28 5.76 -16.18
N LYS A 85 -27.01 6.95 -16.74
CA LYS A 85 -27.38 8.27 -16.20
C LYS A 85 -28.86 8.37 -15.77
N ASP A 86 -29.73 7.53 -16.33
CA ASP A 86 -31.14 7.40 -15.96
C ASP A 86 -31.36 7.01 -14.48
N ASN A 87 -30.40 6.32 -13.85
CA ASN A 87 -30.45 5.95 -12.42
C ASN A 87 -30.05 7.09 -11.47
N PHE A 88 -29.51 8.21 -11.97
CA PHE A 88 -29.15 9.38 -11.15
C PHE A 88 -30.31 10.34 -10.92
N ASN A 89 -31.48 10.07 -11.51
CA ASN A 89 -32.63 10.98 -11.50
C ASN A 89 -33.45 10.97 -10.19
N PHE A 90 -33.02 10.19 -9.18
CA PHE A 90 -33.72 10.12 -7.89
C PHE A 90 -33.49 11.34 -7.00
N TYR A 91 -32.37 12.06 -7.15
CA TYR A 91 -32.02 13.21 -6.30
C TYR A 91 -32.13 14.58 -6.98
N GLU A 92 -32.12 14.66 -8.32
CA GLU A 92 -32.29 15.95 -9.01
C GLU A 92 -33.72 16.52 -8.83
N ASN A 93 -34.73 15.66 -8.72
CA ASN A 93 -36.13 16.08 -8.53
C ASN A 93 -36.49 16.38 -7.07
N GLU A 94 -35.63 16.06 -6.10
CA GLU A 94 -35.81 16.39 -4.68
C GLU A 94 -35.06 17.66 -4.26
N ILE A 95 -34.54 18.45 -5.20
CA ILE A 95 -34.24 19.86 -4.93
C ILE A 95 -35.58 20.58 -4.83
N ILE A 96 -36.23 20.45 -3.68
CA ILE A 96 -37.23 21.40 -3.22
C ILE A 96 -36.47 22.72 -3.14
N HIS A 97 -36.72 23.62 -4.08
CA HIS A 97 -36.40 25.04 -3.89
C HIS A 97 -37.20 25.48 -2.66
N LYS A 98 -36.65 25.29 -1.46
CA LYS A 98 -37.15 25.95 -0.27
C LYS A 98 -37.09 27.44 -0.61
N ALA A 99 -38.24 28.10 -0.55
CA ALA A 99 -38.26 29.55 -0.57
C ALA A 99 -37.28 30.00 0.53
N LYS A 100 -36.21 30.72 0.15
CA LYS A 100 -35.17 31.18 1.06
C LYS A 100 -35.82 31.78 2.30
N ASP A 101 -35.72 31.10 3.43
CA ASP A 101 -36.07 31.70 4.70
C ASP A 101 -34.93 32.67 5.05
N ASN A 102 -35.25 33.92 5.40
CA ASN A 102 -34.27 35.02 5.52
C ASN A 102 -33.30 34.86 6.72
N ASN A 103 -33.24 33.69 7.35
CA ASN A 103 -32.41 33.38 8.52
C ASN A 103 -31.44 32.21 8.30
N GLU A 104 -31.37 31.64 7.10
CA GLU A 104 -30.36 30.62 6.79
C GLU A 104 -29.06 31.33 6.40
N PRO A 105 -27.91 31.03 7.06
CA PRO A 105 -26.64 31.62 6.66
C PRO A 105 -26.35 31.21 5.21
N ASP A 106 -26.15 32.20 4.34
CA ASP A 106 -25.81 31.96 2.94
C ASP A 106 -24.48 31.18 2.91
N TYR A 107 -24.41 30.11 2.12
CA TYR A 107 -23.16 29.38 1.96
C TYR A 107 -22.11 30.33 1.36
N GLU A 108 -20.96 30.48 2.02
CA GLU A 108 -19.83 31.19 1.43
C GLU A 108 -19.38 30.39 0.20
N GLU A 109 -19.48 31.01 -0.97
CA GLU A 109 -19.01 30.45 -2.22
C GLU A 109 -17.50 30.21 -2.10
N PHE A 110 -17.04 28.98 -2.35
CA PHE A 110 -15.64 28.63 -2.18
C PHE A 110 -14.79 29.31 -3.24
N ASP A 111 -14.00 30.32 -2.85
CA ASP A 111 -13.15 31.12 -3.74
C ASP A 111 -12.10 30.30 -4.52
N GLY A 112 -11.76 29.11 -4.03
CA GLY A 112 -10.77 28.22 -4.67
C GLY A 112 -11.27 27.48 -5.91
N LEU A 113 -12.55 27.65 -6.31
CA LEU A 113 -13.10 26.98 -7.51
C LEU A 113 -12.41 27.38 -8.82
N ASN A 114 -11.88 28.61 -8.88
CA ASN A 114 -11.13 29.13 -10.03
C ASN A 114 -9.62 29.15 -9.81
N GLU A 115 -9.13 28.71 -8.65
CA GLU A 115 -7.70 28.69 -8.38
C GLU A 115 -7.04 27.51 -9.10
N ASP A 116 -5.89 27.78 -9.73
CA ASP A 116 -5.07 26.74 -10.31
C ASP A 116 -4.51 25.84 -9.19
N TRP A 117 -4.73 24.53 -9.32
CA TRP A 117 -4.36 23.54 -8.32
C TRP A 117 -2.85 23.53 -8.05
N GLU A 118 -2.04 23.84 -9.07
CA GLU A 118 -0.60 23.98 -8.87
C GLU A 118 -0.25 25.23 -8.05
N GLU A 119 -1.00 26.32 -8.22
CA GLU A 119 -0.77 27.58 -7.50
C GLU A 119 -1.18 27.47 -6.03
N PHE A 120 -2.28 26.79 -5.73
CA PHE A 120 -2.71 26.48 -4.37
C PHE A 120 -1.62 25.70 -3.60
N ASN A 121 -1.05 24.67 -4.22
CA ASN A 121 -0.01 23.84 -3.59
C ASN A 121 1.32 24.58 -3.42
N ARG A 122 1.64 25.56 -4.28
CA ARG A 122 2.88 26.35 -4.16
C ARG A 122 2.86 27.33 -2.97
N ARG A 123 1.69 27.81 -2.53
CA ARG A 123 1.58 28.82 -1.45
C ARG A 123 2.12 28.34 -0.10
N GLU A 124 2.02 27.04 0.19
CA GLU A 124 2.61 26.43 1.41
C GLU A 124 4.15 26.42 1.39
N PHE A 125 4.77 26.52 0.20
CA PHE A 125 6.23 26.50 0.03
C PHE A 125 6.86 27.89 -0.08
N GLU A 126 6.10 28.93 -0.41
CA GLU A 126 6.58 30.32 -0.52
C GLU A 126 6.52 31.10 0.82
N GLY A 127 6.03 30.48 1.89
CA GLY A 127 5.92 31.04 3.23
C GLY A 127 7.16 30.93 4.14
N PHE A 128 8.34 30.57 3.60
CA PHE A 128 9.63 30.54 4.31
C PHE A 128 10.67 31.47 3.69
#